data_AF-A0AAI8QGX3-F1
#
_entry.id   AF-A0AAI8QGX3-F1
#
_cell.length_a   1.000
_cell.length_b   1.000
_cell.length_c   1.000
_cell.angle_alpha   90.00
_cell.angle_beta   90.00
_cell.angle_gamma   90.00
#
_symmetry.space_group_name_H-M   'P 1'
#
loop_
_entity.id
_entity.type
_entity.pdbx_description
1 polymer ?
#
loop_
_entity_poly.entity_id
_entity_poly.type
_entity_poly.pdbx_seq_one_letter_code
_entity_poly.pdbx_strand_id
1 'polypeptide(L)'
;MRLKPLCLDILYSVYFLQAFFRNKAFSSSVTSLASPQNNAIFILANGPSLKDDIAPYTTELSQCHTLMMNHSVTQNIHRDIRPKYHILLDSVYFVGDTYNIMAQSDYERVSKEVQELYYSFEQLSYPIELLVPNIWKDKIHIKNPLITLQTFGIAKFRGFDFISRLLFSKAIALPSYCNVLIPSIISVLQWVIKRFICLVATTTGSKATL
;
A
#
# COMPACT_ATOMS: atom_id res chain seq x y z
N MET A 1 -27.62 -25.07 1.07
CA MET A 1 -26.87 -24.01 1.78
C MET A 1 -27.07 -24.21 3.28
N ARG A 2 -26.01 -24.27 4.10
CA ARG A 2 -26.16 -24.46 5.56
C ARG A 2 -26.64 -23.14 6.17
N LEU A 3 -27.66 -23.17 7.04
CA LEU A 3 -28.29 -21.97 7.61
C LEU A 3 -27.31 -21.11 8.44
N LYS A 4 -26.40 -21.76 9.19
CA LYS A 4 -25.40 -21.09 10.03
C LYS A 4 -24.42 -20.19 9.25
N PRO A 5 -23.72 -20.66 8.19
CA PRO A 5 -22.83 -19.81 7.41
C PRO A 5 -23.59 -18.67 6.71
N LEU A 6 -24.81 -18.90 6.23
CA LEU A 6 -25.63 -17.81 5.66
C LEU A 6 -25.89 -16.70 6.69
N CYS A 7 -26.30 -17.05 7.91
CA CYS A 7 -26.55 -16.07 8.96
C CYS A 7 -25.27 -15.29 9.33
N LEU A 8 -24.11 -15.96 9.36
CA LEU A 8 -22.83 -15.31 9.59
C LEU A 8 -22.44 -14.37 8.45
N ASP A 9 -22.62 -14.78 7.20
CA ASP A 9 -22.33 -13.95 6.03
C ASP A 9 -23.20 -12.70 6.00
N ILE A 10 -24.49 -12.82 6.33
CA ILE A 10 -25.40 -11.67 6.47
C ILE A 10 -24.90 -10.74 7.57
N LEU A 11 -24.65 -11.28 8.76
CA LEU A 11 -24.24 -10.49 9.93
C LEU A 11 -22.92 -9.75 9.68
N TYR A 12 -21.92 -10.44 9.13
CA TYR A 12 -20.65 -9.81 8.76
C TYR A 12 -20.82 -8.79 7.64
N SER A 13 -21.58 -9.10 6.59
CA SER A 13 -21.79 -8.16 5.49
C SER A 13 -22.43 -6.86 5.98
N VAL A 14 -23.49 -6.95 6.78
CA VAL A 14 -24.16 -5.77 7.36
C VAL A 14 -23.19 -5.01 8.27
N TYR A 15 -22.49 -5.72 9.16
CA TYR A 15 -21.55 -5.11 10.10
C TYR A 15 -20.41 -4.36 9.40
N PHE A 16 -19.84 -4.91 8.32
CA PHE A 16 -18.77 -4.22 7.61
C PHE A 16 -19.31 -3.12 6.68
N LEU A 17 -20.44 -3.33 6.00
CA LEU A 17 -21.05 -2.31 5.11
C LEU A 17 -21.39 -1.01 5.85
N GLN A 18 -21.83 -1.08 7.11
CA GLN A 18 -22.12 0.12 7.90
C GLN A 18 -20.90 1.06 8.00
N ALA A 19 -19.67 0.51 8.04
CA ALA A 19 -18.46 1.30 8.13
C ALA A 19 -18.17 2.07 6.82
N PHE A 20 -18.56 1.52 5.67
CA PHE A 20 -18.45 2.21 4.38
C PHE A 20 -19.37 3.42 4.33
N PHE A 21 -20.61 3.29 4.81
CA PHE A 21 -21.56 4.41 4.89
C PHE A 21 -21.08 5.49 5.84
N ARG A 22 -20.62 5.12 7.04
CA ARG A 22 -20.11 6.08 8.02
C ARG A 22 -18.90 6.86 7.51
N ASN A 23 -17.98 6.19 6.83
CA ASN A 23 -16.71 6.78 6.41
C ASN A 23 -16.73 7.29 4.96
N LYS A 24 -17.88 7.20 4.27
CA LYS A 24 -18.01 7.47 2.82
C LYS A 24 -16.94 6.77 1.97
N ALA A 25 -16.55 5.56 2.37
CA ALA A 25 -15.39 4.84 1.84
C ALA A 25 -15.72 4.04 0.56
N PHE A 26 -16.56 4.57 -0.33
CA PHE A 26 -17.06 3.87 -1.53
C PHE A 26 -16.31 4.19 -2.82
N SER A 27 -15.27 5.01 -2.76
CA SER A 27 -14.50 5.41 -3.93
C SER A 27 -13.02 5.06 -3.79
N SER A 28 -12.43 4.66 -4.91
CA SER A 28 -11.00 4.61 -5.14
C SER A 28 -10.70 5.48 -6.37
N SER A 29 -9.56 6.15 -6.36
CA SER A 29 -9.02 6.82 -7.55
C SER A 29 -7.87 6.05 -8.18
N VAL A 30 -7.64 4.79 -7.77
CA VAL A 30 -6.69 3.90 -8.45
C VAL A 30 -7.24 3.63 -9.84
N THR A 31 -6.69 4.30 -10.83
CA THR A 31 -7.05 4.10 -12.22
C THR A 31 -6.24 2.97 -12.84
N SER A 32 -6.81 2.31 -13.85
CA SER A 32 -6.08 1.41 -14.73
C SER A 32 -4.99 2.21 -15.44
N LEU A 33 -3.75 2.06 -15.00
CA LEU A 33 -2.62 2.72 -15.64
C LEU A 33 -2.24 1.97 -16.93
N ALA A 34 -1.66 2.72 -17.88
CA ALA A 34 -1.12 2.14 -19.11
C ALA A 34 -0.23 0.94 -18.77
N SER A 35 -0.40 -0.15 -19.51
CA SER A 35 0.28 -1.42 -19.24
C SER A 35 1.77 -1.16 -19.02
N PRO A 36 2.38 -1.72 -17.97
CA PRO A 36 3.81 -1.58 -17.74
C PRO A 36 4.62 -1.90 -18.98
N GLN A 37 5.80 -1.30 -19.12
CA GLN A 37 6.79 -1.82 -20.04
C GLN A 37 7.02 -3.30 -19.69
N ASN A 38 6.84 -4.20 -20.66
CA ASN A 38 6.83 -5.66 -20.48
C ASN A 38 5.65 -6.28 -19.70
N ASN A 39 4.57 -5.53 -19.45
CA ASN A 39 3.37 -6.00 -18.72
C ASN A 39 3.64 -6.57 -17.31
N ALA A 40 4.75 -6.17 -16.68
CA ALA A 40 5.17 -6.63 -15.37
C ALA A 40 5.39 -5.47 -14.41
N ILE A 41 5.10 -5.71 -13.13
CA ILE A 41 5.49 -4.82 -12.03
C ILE A 41 6.15 -5.61 -10.92
N PHE A 42 7.18 -5.01 -10.33
CA PHE A 42 7.84 -5.51 -9.13
C PHE A 42 7.30 -4.80 -7.89
N ILE A 43 6.73 -5.57 -6.97
CA ILE A 43 6.34 -5.09 -5.65
C ILE A 43 7.48 -5.39 -4.68
N LEU A 44 8.11 -4.35 -4.14
CA LEU A 44 9.27 -4.45 -3.24
C LEU A 44 8.81 -4.18 -1.80
N ALA A 45 8.56 -5.24 -1.04
CA ALA A 45 8.05 -5.13 0.33
C ALA A 45 9.17 -4.84 1.35
N ASN A 46 8.88 -4.04 2.39
CA ASN A 46 9.83 -3.65 3.46
C ASN A 46 10.26 -4.81 4.38
N GLY A 47 11.00 -5.77 3.83
CA GLY A 47 11.72 -6.78 4.61
C GLY A 47 13.12 -6.31 4.97
N PRO A 48 13.67 -6.70 6.13
CA PRO A 48 15.02 -6.32 6.53
C PRO A 48 16.11 -6.84 5.58
N SER A 49 15.91 -7.97 4.92
CA SER A 49 16.84 -8.50 3.91
C SER A 49 16.64 -7.92 2.51
N LEU A 50 15.57 -7.14 2.28
CA LEU A 50 15.20 -6.66 0.94
C LEU A 50 16.37 -5.90 0.30
N LYS A 51 17.06 -5.06 1.07
CA LYS A 51 18.20 -4.27 0.59
C LYS A 51 19.28 -5.16 -0.03
N ASP A 52 19.65 -6.24 0.65
CA ASP A 52 20.71 -7.13 0.22
C ASP A 52 20.24 -8.03 -0.94
N ASP A 53 18.98 -8.45 -0.90
CA ASP A 53 18.36 -9.30 -1.93
C ASP A 53 18.22 -8.57 -3.28
N ILE A 54 17.96 -7.26 -3.25
CA ILE A 54 17.75 -6.47 -4.48
C ILE A 54 18.97 -5.67 -4.91
N ALA A 55 20.00 -5.51 -4.06
CA ALA A 55 21.21 -4.77 -4.40
C ALA A 55 21.82 -5.18 -5.76
N PRO A 56 21.95 -6.49 -6.09
CA PRO A 56 22.48 -6.93 -7.38
C PRO A 56 21.62 -6.56 -8.59
N TYR A 57 20.33 -6.29 -8.37
CA TYR A 57 19.32 -6.06 -9.42
C TYR A 57 18.88 -4.61 -9.52
N THR A 58 19.56 -3.69 -8.81
CA THR A 58 19.14 -2.29 -8.70
C THR A 58 19.05 -1.62 -10.07
N THR A 59 20.01 -1.88 -10.96
CA THR A 59 20.04 -1.33 -12.32
C THR A 59 18.87 -1.83 -13.15
N GLU A 60 18.57 -3.12 -13.13
CA GLU A 60 17.43 -3.73 -13.83
C GLU A 60 16.10 -3.22 -13.27
N LEU A 61 15.97 -3.15 -11.94
CA LEU A 61 14.78 -2.64 -11.25
C LEU A 61 14.52 -1.17 -11.58
N SER A 62 15.56 -0.35 -11.79
CA SER A 62 15.42 1.05 -12.20
C SER A 62 14.82 1.23 -13.60
N GLN A 63 14.85 0.19 -14.43
CA GLN A 63 14.27 0.17 -15.77
C GLN A 63 12.86 -0.45 -15.77
N CYS A 64 12.40 -0.98 -14.63
CA CYS A 64 11.12 -1.63 -14.50
C CYS A 64 10.09 -0.73 -13.82
N HIS A 65 8.79 -1.04 -14.01
CA HIS A 65 7.78 -0.49 -13.11
C HIS A 65 7.95 -1.17 -11.74
N THR A 66 8.11 -0.37 -10.69
CA THR A 66 8.29 -0.84 -9.32
C THR A 66 7.35 -0.10 -8.37
N LEU A 67 6.89 -0.82 -7.34
CA LEU A 67 6.09 -0.30 -6.23
C LEU A 67 6.85 -0.53 -4.92
N MET A 68 7.16 0.55 -4.22
CA MET A 68 7.77 0.51 -2.88
C MET A 68 6.78 1.02 -1.81
N MET A 69 7.11 0.85 -0.53
CA MET A 69 6.13 0.96 0.56
C MET A 69 6.65 1.74 1.77
N ASN A 70 5.77 2.49 2.43
CA ASN A 70 6.00 3.06 3.77
C ASN A 70 7.37 3.77 3.87
N HIS A 71 8.20 3.40 4.85
CA HIS A 71 9.51 4.00 5.13
C HIS A 71 10.58 3.74 4.06
N SER A 72 10.33 2.97 2.99
CA SER A 72 11.38 2.73 1.99
C SER A 72 11.88 4.02 1.33
N VAL A 73 11.06 5.08 1.29
CA VAL A 73 11.41 6.39 0.72
C VAL A 73 12.61 7.05 1.41
N THR A 74 12.88 6.71 2.68
CA THR A 74 14.03 7.26 3.42
C THR A 74 15.34 6.56 3.09
N GLN A 75 15.30 5.43 2.38
CA GLN A 75 16.47 4.62 2.07
C GLN A 75 17.09 5.03 0.74
N ASN A 76 18.41 4.96 0.62
CA ASN A 76 19.13 5.29 -0.63
C ASN A 76 18.66 4.44 -1.82
N ILE A 77 18.32 3.18 -1.57
CA ILE A 77 17.86 2.24 -2.62
C ILE A 77 16.59 2.72 -3.33
N HIS A 78 15.76 3.51 -2.66
CA HIS A 78 14.60 4.15 -3.27
C HIS A 78 15.00 5.18 -4.31
N ARG A 79 16.07 5.96 -4.07
CA ARG A 79 16.63 6.92 -5.03
C ARG A 79 17.36 6.24 -6.19
N ASP A 80 17.92 5.06 -5.96
CA ASP A 80 18.61 4.28 -6.98
C ASP A 80 17.60 3.61 -7.93
N ILE A 81 16.54 3.01 -7.37
CA ILE A 81 15.47 2.33 -8.14
C ILE A 81 14.54 3.34 -8.80
N ARG A 82 14.29 4.50 -8.17
CA ARG A 82 13.34 5.53 -8.64
C ARG A 82 11.96 4.96 -8.94
N PRO A 83 11.28 4.38 -7.93
CA PRO A 83 10.05 3.68 -8.18
C PRO A 83 8.98 4.58 -8.76
N LYS A 84 8.24 4.02 -9.72
CA LYS A 84 7.09 4.69 -10.31
C LYS A 84 5.93 4.82 -9.32
N TYR A 85 5.81 3.86 -8.40
CA TYR A 85 4.73 3.79 -7.42
C TYR A 85 5.27 3.72 -5.99
N HIS A 86 4.58 4.41 -5.09
CA HIS A 86 4.81 4.25 -3.66
C HIS A 86 3.48 4.19 -2.92
N ILE A 87 3.38 3.34 -1.91
CA ILE A 87 2.16 3.22 -1.10
C ILE A 87 2.42 3.51 0.37
N LEU A 88 1.51 4.24 0.99
CA LEU A 88 1.45 4.42 2.44
C LEU A 88 0.16 3.80 2.96
N LEU A 89 0.24 3.01 4.03
CA LEU A 89 -0.94 2.41 4.67
C LEU A 89 -1.14 2.87 6.11
N ASP A 90 -0.06 3.03 6.87
CA ASP A 90 -0.15 3.17 8.32
C ASP A 90 -0.79 4.51 8.74
N SER A 91 -1.73 4.47 9.69
CA SER A 91 -2.41 5.65 10.23
C SER A 91 -1.44 6.67 10.81
N VAL A 92 -0.28 6.20 11.30
CA VAL A 92 0.76 7.06 11.88
C VAL A 92 1.20 8.18 10.94
N TYR A 93 1.18 7.94 9.62
CA TYR A 93 1.58 8.94 8.62
C TYR A 93 0.54 10.05 8.42
N PHE A 94 -0.71 9.85 8.85
CA PHE A 94 -1.84 10.71 8.49
C PHE A 94 -2.53 11.34 9.68
N VAL A 95 -2.76 10.54 10.73
CA VAL A 95 -3.56 10.92 11.90
C VAL A 95 -2.81 10.71 13.21
N GLY A 96 -1.54 10.30 13.14
CA GLY A 96 -0.71 9.97 14.28
C GLY A 96 -1.03 8.59 14.87
N ASP A 97 -0.22 8.18 15.85
CA ASP A 97 -0.38 6.90 16.55
C ASP A 97 -0.81 7.12 18.00
N THR A 98 -2.00 7.68 18.20
CA THR A 98 -2.56 7.99 19.52
C THR A 98 -2.92 6.74 20.35
N TYR A 99 -2.87 5.54 19.78
CA TYR A 99 -3.37 4.33 20.42
C TYR A 99 -2.30 3.28 20.77
N ASN A 100 -1.11 3.30 20.17
CA ASN A 100 -0.07 2.29 20.44
C ASN A 100 1.18 2.83 21.16
N ILE A 101 1.19 4.13 21.50
CA ILE A 101 2.35 4.73 22.16
C ILE A 101 2.20 4.64 23.68
N MET A 102 2.96 3.73 24.29
CA MET A 102 2.94 3.48 25.74
C MET A 102 3.93 4.36 26.52
N ALA A 103 4.90 4.99 25.84
CA ALA A 103 5.94 5.81 26.45
C ALA A 103 6.26 7.06 25.59
N GLN A 104 6.67 8.14 26.26
CA GLN A 104 7.05 9.41 25.62
C GLN A 104 8.21 9.25 24.61
N SER A 105 9.18 8.38 24.90
CA SER A 105 10.30 8.09 23.99
C SER A 105 9.86 7.45 22.67
N ASP A 106 8.82 6.60 22.71
CA ASP A 106 8.27 5.97 21.51
C ASP A 106 7.54 7.00 20.65
N TYR A 107 6.86 7.96 21.28
CA TYR A 107 6.25 9.10 20.59
C TYR A 107 7.27 9.91 19.80
N GLU A 108 8.40 10.24 20.43
CA GLU A 108 9.44 11.04 19.81
C GLU A 108 10.11 10.31 18.65
N ARG A 109 10.40 9.01 18.81
CA ARG A 109 10.95 8.17 17.74
C ARG A 109 10.02 8.12 16.54
N VAL A 110 8.74 7.78 16.76
CA VAL A 110 7.74 7.69 15.69
C VAL A 110 7.54 9.03 14.99
N SER A 111 7.45 10.12 15.77
CA SER A 111 7.31 11.47 15.22
C SER A 111 8.49 11.83 14.32
N LYS A 112 9.72 11.49 14.72
CA LYS A 112 10.92 11.70 13.92
C LYS A 112 10.90 10.87 12.64
N GLU A 113 10.54 9.59 12.71
CA GLU A 113 10.43 8.72 11.54
C GLU A 113 9.41 9.23 10.51
N VAL A 114 8.28 9.77 10.98
CA VAL A 114 7.27 10.40 10.14
C VAL A 114 7.83 11.68 9.50
N GLN A 115 8.50 12.54 10.27
CA GLN A 115 9.13 13.76 9.75
C GLN A 115 10.17 13.44 8.67
N GLU A 116 11.03 12.45 8.88
CA GLU A 116 12.02 12.00 7.91
C GLU A 116 11.38 11.46 6.62
N LEU A 117 10.25 10.75 6.75
CA LEU A 117 9.48 10.27 5.60
C LEU A 117 8.92 11.42 4.77
N TYR A 118 8.27 12.41 5.41
CA TYR A 118 7.75 13.59 4.71
C TYR A 118 8.89 14.40 4.05
N TYR A 119 9.98 14.62 4.78
CA TYR A 119 11.16 15.28 4.22
C TYR A 119 11.70 14.53 3.00
N SER A 120 11.77 13.19 3.04
CA SER A 120 12.26 12.38 1.92
C SER A 120 11.39 12.52 0.68
N PHE A 121 10.06 12.59 0.83
CA PHE A 121 9.15 12.88 -0.28
C PHE A 121 9.35 14.27 -0.88
N GLU A 122 9.57 15.29 -0.05
CA GLU A 122 9.83 16.65 -0.54
C GLU A 122 11.15 16.77 -1.31
N GLN A 123 12.13 15.91 -1.00
CA GLN A 123 13.43 15.89 -1.68
C GLN A 123 13.48 14.99 -2.93
N LEU A 124 12.38 14.31 -3.30
CA LEU A 124 12.37 13.47 -4.50
C LEU A 124 12.57 14.32 -5.76
N SER A 125 13.44 13.85 -6.64
CA SER A 125 13.82 14.51 -7.89
C SER A 125 13.30 13.82 -9.15
N TYR A 126 12.38 12.87 -8.99
CA TYR A 126 11.76 12.11 -10.09
C TYR A 126 10.25 11.91 -9.81
N PRO A 127 9.43 11.71 -10.87
CA PRO A 127 8.00 11.57 -10.72
C PRO A 127 7.60 10.27 -10.02
N ILE A 128 6.60 10.36 -9.15
CA ILE A 128 6.05 9.21 -8.44
C ILE A 128 4.54 9.31 -8.28
N GLU A 129 3.88 8.16 -8.39
CA GLU A 129 2.46 8.02 -8.07
C GLU A 129 2.33 7.47 -6.65
N LEU A 130 1.84 8.32 -5.74
CA LEU A 130 1.73 8.02 -4.32
C LEU A 130 0.31 7.57 -3.97
N LEU A 131 0.19 6.29 -3.60
CA LEU A 131 -1.04 5.64 -3.19
C LEU A 131 -1.27 5.83 -1.69
N VAL A 132 -2.42 6.40 -1.34
CA VAL A 132 -2.80 6.66 0.06
C VAL A 132 -4.24 6.21 0.35
N PRO A 133 -4.62 6.00 1.61
CA PRO A 133 -6.01 5.73 1.97
C PRO A 133 -6.92 6.90 1.60
N ASN A 134 -8.03 6.61 0.93
CA ASN A 134 -9.02 7.59 0.46
C ASN A 134 -9.55 8.50 1.57
N ILE A 135 -9.78 7.94 2.77
CA ILE A 135 -10.27 8.67 3.94
C ILE A 135 -9.23 9.64 4.54
N TRP A 136 -7.96 9.48 4.19
CA TRP A 136 -6.85 10.27 4.72
C TRP A 136 -6.12 11.08 3.66
N LYS A 137 -6.64 11.12 2.43
CA LYS A 137 -6.02 11.87 1.32
C LYS A 137 -5.77 13.35 1.67
N ASP A 138 -6.68 13.97 2.41
CA ASP A 138 -6.59 15.41 2.76
C ASP A 138 -5.69 15.64 3.99
N LYS A 139 -5.11 14.57 4.56
CA LYS A 139 -4.16 14.63 5.68
C LYS A 139 -2.71 14.58 5.23
N ILE A 140 -2.46 14.26 3.95
CA ILE A 140 -1.11 14.27 3.41
C ILE A 140 -0.73 15.69 3.00
N HIS A 141 0.38 16.17 3.54
CA HIS A 141 0.89 17.52 3.30
C HIS A 141 2.22 17.46 2.55
N ILE A 142 2.21 16.89 1.35
CA ILE A 142 3.38 16.89 0.47
C ILE A 142 3.16 17.92 -0.64
N LYS A 143 4.13 18.82 -0.84
CA LYS A 143 4.08 19.92 -1.80
C LYS A 143 4.87 19.66 -3.08
N ASN A 144 5.67 18.60 -3.12
CA ASN A 144 6.48 18.25 -4.27
C ASN A 144 5.62 18.00 -5.53
N PRO A 145 5.78 18.79 -6.61
CA PRO A 145 4.96 18.70 -7.83
C PRO A 145 5.23 17.43 -8.64
N LEU A 146 6.32 16.71 -8.35
CA LEU A 146 6.63 15.42 -8.97
C LEU A 146 5.78 14.28 -8.38
N ILE A 147 5.01 14.54 -7.33
CA ILE A 147 4.18 13.54 -6.68
C ILE A 147 2.72 13.70 -7.10
N THR A 148 2.16 12.65 -7.71
CA THR A 148 0.73 12.57 -8.03
C THR A 148 0.04 11.64 -7.04
N LEU A 149 -1.05 12.10 -6.42
CA LEU A 149 -1.79 11.29 -5.45
C LEU A 149 -2.81 10.36 -6.12
N GLN A 150 -2.80 9.10 -5.72
CA GLN A 150 -3.87 8.14 -5.97
C GLN A 150 -4.43 7.62 -4.65
N THR A 151 -5.68 7.18 -4.63
CA THR A 151 -6.37 6.78 -3.41
C THR A 151 -7.00 5.39 -3.50
N PHE A 152 -6.77 4.57 -2.49
CA PHE A 152 -7.41 3.25 -2.32
C PHE A 152 -8.29 3.24 -1.07
N GLY A 153 -9.28 2.37 -1.05
CA GLY A 153 -10.14 2.18 0.12
C GLY A 153 -9.45 1.36 1.20
N ILE A 154 -9.44 1.86 2.43
CA ILE A 154 -8.88 1.17 3.60
C ILE A 154 -9.95 0.43 4.43
N ALA A 155 -11.23 0.59 4.07
CA ALA A 155 -12.32 -0.06 4.78
C ALA A 155 -12.20 -1.58 4.65
N LYS A 156 -12.24 -2.27 5.79
CA LYS A 156 -12.18 -3.73 5.83
C LYS A 156 -13.54 -4.30 5.43
N PHE A 157 -13.54 -5.44 4.74
CA PHE A 157 -14.75 -6.19 4.46
C PHE A 157 -14.56 -7.69 4.67
N ARG A 158 -15.58 -8.31 5.27
CA ARG A 158 -15.78 -9.76 5.38
C ARG A 158 -17.27 -10.03 5.31
N GLY A 159 -17.66 -11.09 4.62
CA GLY A 159 -19.06 -11.47 4.44
C GLY A 159 -19.20 -12.20 3.12
N PHE A 160 -20.29 -11.94 2.38
CA PHE A 160 -20.52 -12.63 1.12
C PHE A 160 -19.34 -12.49 0.14
N ASP A 161 -18.90 -13.61 -0.39
CA ASP A 161 -17.77 -13.69 -1.32
C ASP A 161 -17.94 -12.79 -2.54
N PHE A 162 -19.13 -12.72 -3.13
CA PHE A 162 -19.36 -11.91 -4.32
C PHE A 162 -19.25 -10.40 -4.02
N ILE A 163 -19.66 -9.97 -2.83
CA ILE A 163 -19.51 -8.58 -2.36
C ILE A 163 -18.03 -8.30 -2.12
N SER A 164 -17.33 -9.20 -1.43
CA SER A 164 -15.90 -9.09 -1.18
C SER A 164 -15.11 -8.96 -2.48
N ARG A 165 -15.37 -9.85 -3.45
CA ARG A 165 -14.74 -9.82 -4.78
C ARG A 165 -15.00 -8.50 -5.50
N LEU A 166 -16.25 -8.00 -5.50
CA LEU A 166 -16.60 -6.72 -6.13
C LEU A 166 -15.89 -5.53 -5.50
N LEU A 167 -15.82 -5.48 -4.16
CA LEU A 167 -15.17 -4.38 -3.45
C LEU A 167 -13.65 -4.42 -3.62
N PHE A 168 -13.04 -5.61 -3.56
CA PHE A 168 -11.60 -5.78 -3.75
C PHE A 168 -11.19 -5.55 -5.21
N SER A 169 -11.99 -5.99 -6.17
CA SER A 169 -11.71 -5.79 -7.60
C SER A 169 -11.79 -4.34 -8.04
N LYS A 170 -12.25 -3.42 -7.18
CA LYS A 170 -12.30 -1.97 -7.42
C LYS A 170 -11.37 -1.18 -6.49
N ALA A 171 -10.52 -1.87 -5.71
CA ALA A 171 -9.70 -1.27 -4.66
C ALA A 171 -10.49 -0.39 -3.65
N ILE A 172 -11.78 -0.70 -3.42
CA ILE A 172 -12.66 0.04 -2.49
C ILE A 172 -12.55 -0.52 -1.06
N ALA A 173 -12.15 -1.78 -0.91
CA ALA A 173 -12.04 -2.43 0.39
C ALA A 173 -10.78 -3.29 0.49
N LEU A 174 -10.44 -3.63 1.73
CA LEU A 174 -9.37 -4.57 2.07
C LEU A 174 -9.92 -5.80 2.81
N PRO A 175 -9.24 -6.95 2.74
CA PRO A 175 -9.48 -8.07 3.66
C PRO A 175 -9.30 -7.67 5.12
N SER A 176 -9.98 -8.37 6.03
CA SER A 176 -9.97 -8.04 7.47
C SER A 176 -8.57 -8.06 8.14
N TYR A 177 -7.66 -8.92 7.67
CA TYR A 177 -6.26 -8.99 8.09
C TYR A 177 -5.36 -8.67 6.90
N CYS A 178 -4.65 -7.56 6.97
CA CYS A 178 -3.76 -7.12 5.92
C CYS A 178 -2.63 -6.27 6.50
N ASN A 179 -1.42 -6.47 5.97
CA ASN A 179 -0.33 -5.51 6.04
C ASN A 179 -0.35 -4.64 4.76
N VAL A 180 0.62 -3.74 4.59
CA VAL A 180 0.74 -2.85 3.42
C VAL A 180 0.89 -3.60 2.08
N LEU A 181 1.34 -4.86 2.09
CA LEU A 181 1.49 -5.65 0.87
C LEU A 181 0.14 -5.96 0.20
N ILE A 182 -0.91 -6.23 0.97
CA ILE A 182 -2.24 -6.55 0.43
C ILE A 182 -2.85 -5.38 -0.35
N PRO A 183 -2.93 -4.13 0.17
CA PRO A 183 -3.37 -3.00 -0.62
C PRO A 183 -2.46 -2.75 -1.82
N SER A 184 -1.13 -2.99 -1.73
CA SER A 184 -0.26 -2.93 -2.92
C SER A 184 -0.73 -3.87 -4.03
N ILE A 185 -0.99 -5.14 -3.69
CA ILE A 185 -1.46 -6.14 -4.64
C ILE A 185 -2.83 -5.74 -5.20
N ILE A 186 -3.77 -5.35 -4.34
CA ILE A 186 -5.13 -4.95 -4.77
C ILE A 186 -5.08 -3.75 -5.72
N SER A 187 -4.26 -2.75 -5.43
CA SER A 187 -4.06 -1.58 -6.30
C SER A 187 -3.44 -1.98 -7.63
N VAL A 188 -2.43 -2.87 -7.61
CA VAL A 188 -1.77 -3.38 -8.82
C VAL A 188 -2.73 -4.21 -9.69
N LEU A 189 -3.64 -4.97 -9.09
CA LEU A 189 -4.66 -5.74 -9.81
C LEU A 189 -5.68 -4.87 -10.56
N GLN A 190 -5.77 -3.58 -10.24
CA GLN A 190 -6.58 -2.62 -11.01
C GLN A 190 -5.95 -2.28 -12.36
N TRP A 191 -4.68 -2.62 -12.56
CA TRP A 191 -3.94 -2.33 -13.78
C TRP A 191 -4.04 -3.49 -14.75
N VAL A 192 -4.06 -3.18 -16.05
CA VAL A 192 -4.07 -4.19 -17.12
C VAL A 192 -2.66 -4.77 -17.25
N ILE A 193 -2.32 -5.67 -16.33
CA ILE A 193 -1.03 -6.37 -16.27
C ILE A 193 -1.22 -7.84 -16.67
N LYS A 194 -0.24 -8.40 -17.39
CA LYS A 194 -0.22 -9.84 -17.72
C LYS A 194 0.52 -10.65 -16.67
N ARG A 195 1.46 -10.03 -15.95
CA ARG A 195 2.30 -10.66 -14.92
C ARG A 195 2.54 -9.68 -13.78
N PHE A 196 2.61 -10.17 -12.55
CA PHE A 196 3.11 -9.40 -11.41
C PHE A 196 4.18 -10.25 -10.71
N ILE A 197 5.28 -9.62 -10.31
CA ILE A 197 6.36 -10.27 -9.58
C ILE A 197 6.41 -9.61 -8.21
N CYS A 198 6.11 -10.40 -7.18
CA CYS A 198 6.15 -9.93 -5.82
C CYS A 198 7.48 -10.34 -5.20
N LEU A 199 8.37 -9.39 -4.99
CA LEU A 199 9.62 -9.61 -4.25
C LEU A 199 9.35 -9.24 -2.80
N VAL A 200 8.98 -10.26 -2.03
CA VAL A 200 8.84 -10.16 -0.58
C VAL A 200 10.11 -10.72 0.04
N ALA A 201 10.87 -9.86 0.69
CA ALA A 201 11.96 -10.28 1.52
C ALA A 201 11.41 -10.63 2.91
N THR A 202 11.46 -11.91 3.28
CA THR A 202 11.05 -12.37 4.62
C THR A 202 12.25 -12.47 5.55
N THR A 203 12.04 -12.28 6.85
CA THR A 203 13.04 -12.52 7.91
C THR A 203 13.54 -13.96 7.99
N THR A 204 12.91 -14.89 7.26
CA THR A 204 13.40 -16.26 7.05
C THR A 204 14.00 -16.37 5.66
N GLY A 205 15.29 -16.70 5.57
CA GLY A 205 16.13 -16.65 4.37
C GLY A 205 15.77 -17.60 3.21
N SER A 206 14.53 -17.56 2.71
CA SER A 206 14.20 -18.11 1.41
C SER A 206 14.55 -17.07 0.34
N LYS A 207 15.66 -17.31 -0.37
CA LYS A 207 16.06 -16.54 -1.55
C LYS A 207 14.90 -16.48 -2.54
N ALA A 208 14.51 -15.27 -2.94
CA ALA A 208 13.66 -15.08 -4.11
C ALA A 208 14.41 -15.65 -5.32
N THR A 209 13.83 -16.67 -5.95
CA THR A 209 14.34 -17.18 -7.23
C THR A 209 13.60 -16.40 -8.32
N LEU A 210 14.36 -15.66 -9.13
CA LEU A 210 13.87 -14.94 -10.31
C LEU A 210 13.43 -15.92 -11.42
#